data_AF-A0AAE9A436-F1
#
_entry.id   AF-A0AAE9A436-F1
#
_cell.length_a   1.000
_cell.length_b   1.000
_cell.length_c   1.000
_cell.angle_alpha   90.00
_cell.angle_beta   90.00
_cell.angle_gamma   90.00
#
_symmetry.space_group_name_H-M   'P 1'
#
loop_
_entity.id
_entity.type
_entity.pdbx_description
1 polymer ?
#
loop_
_entity_poly.entity_id
_entity_poly.type
_entity_poly.pdbx_seq_one_letter_code
_entity_poly.pdbx_strand_id
1 'polypeptide(L)'
;MSLTSNGVLSALPFLLQLISKVVYVGFADIARRREWASMDTITKICNSSASFGIAICFGLLCFADCTQRGTAIFLVCMAMSFVSGYIPGYSTSVVTIAPAQTAGIAAFSRFWGQIASSVAPYHIGAFTKQGTPAEWMSVFSTMGAICIATGVFFHCCGTVSLQHWDSDHSKAPIEIAREELIDSSKLDDSLRITTVD
;
A
#
# COMPACT_ATOMS: atom_id res chain seq x y z
N MET A 1 5.50 20.08 27.12
CA MET A 1 4.18 19.82 26.50
C MET A 1 3.36 18.95 27.43
N SER A 2 2.07 19.23 27.60
CA SER A 2 1.17 18.34 28.34
C SER A 2 1.01 17.01 27.60
N LEU A 3 0.72 15.93 28.33
CA LEU A 3 0.50 14.60 27.76
C LEU A 3 -0.57 14.63 26.66
N THR A 4 -1.62 15.41 26.84
CA THR A 4 -2.71 15.62 25.87
C THR A 4 -2.23 16.23 24.55
N SER A 5 -1.34 17.22 24.59
CA SER A 5 -0.83 17.87 23.37
C SER A 5 0.03 16.91 22.54
N ASN A 6 0.84 16.08 23.21
CA ASN A 6 1.61 15.04 22.54
C ASN A 6 0.71 13.95 21.96
N GLY A 7 -0.37 13.57 22.66
CA GLY A 7 -1.35 12.61 22.17
C GLY A 7 -2.02 13.05 20.87
N VAL A 8 -2.47 14.31 20.80
CA VAL A 8 -3.09 14.88 19.59
C VAL A 8 -2.08 14.91 18.42
N LEU A 9 -0.85 15.36 18.67
CA LEU A 9 0.19 15.42 17.65
C LEU A 9 0.57 14.03 17.10
N SER A 10 0.58 13.00 17.95
CA SER A 10 0.85 11.63 17.52
C SER A 10 -0.29 10.99 16.72
N ALA A 11 -1.54 11.40 16.96
CA ALA A 11 -2.70 10.88 16.23
C ALA A 11 -2.90 11.54 14.85
N LEU A 12 -2.49 12.80 14.70
CA LEU A 12 -2.66 13.60 13.49
C LEU A 12 -2.21 12.92 12.18
N PRO A 13 -1.00 12.34 12.06
CA PRO A 13 -0.57 11.71 10.81
C PRO A 13 -1.46 10.54 10.40
N PHE A 14 -1.99 9.78 11.36
CA PHE A 14 -2.87 8.64 11.08
C PHE A 14 -4.27 9.08 10.62
N LEU A 15 -4.79 10.16 11.19
CA LEU A 15 -6.06 10.76 10.73
C LEU A 15 -5.93 11.29 9.29
N LEU A 16 -4.85 12.00 8.99
CA LEU A 16 -4.58 12.50 7.65
C LEU A 16 -4.33 11.37 6.65
N GLN A 17 -3.64 10.31 7.09
CA GLN A 17 -3.48 9.10 6.30
C GLN A 17 -4.85 8.49 5.97
N LEU A 18 -5.75 8.34 6.94
CA LEU A 18 -7.10 7.80 6.70
C LEU A 18 -7.86 8.59 5.63
N ILE A 19 -7.90 9.92 5.75
CA ILE A 19 -8.55 10.79 4.75
C ILE A 19 -7.89 10.60 3.38
N SER A 20 -6.55 10.60 3.35
CA SER A 20 -5.80 10.45 2.11
C SER A 20 -6.02 9.09 1.43
N LYS A 21 -6.26 8.00 2.19
CA LYS A 21 -6.64 6.69 1.62
C LYS A 21 -7.92 6.79 0.79
N VAL A 22 -8.94 7.47 1.31
CA VAL A 22 -10.20 7.68 0.60
C VAL A 22 -9.97 8.49 -0.68
N VAL A 23 -9.13 9.53 -0.61
CA VAL A 23 -8.79 10.36 -1.78
C VAL A 23 -8.08 9.55 -2.86
N TYR A 24 -7.06 8.76 -2.49
CA TYR A 24 -6.29 7.94 -3.44
C TYR A 24 -7.15 6.84 -4.09
N VAL A 25 -7.98 6.16 -3.29
CA VAL A 25 -8.90 5.14 -3.82
C VAL A 25 -9.95 5.77 -4.73
N GLY A 26 -10.57 6.88 -4.30
CA GLY A 26 -11.53 7.60 -5.12
C GLY A 26 -10.93 8.12 -6.43
N PHE A 27 -9.70 8.63 -6.40
CA PHE A 27 -8.95 9.00 -7.61
C PHE A 27 -8.75 7.80 -8.53
N ALA A 28 -8.26 6.67 -8.01
CA ALA A 28 -8.01 5.47 -8.82
C ALA A 28 -9.31 4.92 -9.44
N ASP A 29 -10.40 4.89 -8.67
CA ASP A 29 -11.71 4.46 -9.14
C ASP A 29 -12.28 5.38 -10.22
N ILE A 30 -12.19 6.70 -10.03
CA ILE A 30 -12.64 7.68 -11.04
C ILE A 30 -11.80 7.57 -12.30
N ALA A 31 -10.48 7.51 -12.17
CA ALA A 31 -9.56 7.37 -13.31
C ALA A 31 -9.84 6.10 -14.11
N ARG A 32 -10.16 5.00 -13.42
CA ARG A 32 -10.55 3.75 -14.08
C ARG A 32 -11.92 3.83 -14.73
N ARG A 33 -12.95 4.34 -14.03
CA ARG A 33 -14.33 4.43 -14.55
C ARG A 33 -14.47 5.38 -15.73
N ARG A 34 -13.68 6.45 -15.76
CA ARG A 34 -13.64 7.41 -16.88
C ARG A 34 -12.64 7.04 -17.97
N GLU A 35 -12.02 5.85 -17.86
CA GLU A 35 -11.05 5.33 -18.82
C GLU A 35 -9.90 6.32 -19.11
N TRP A 36 -9.48 7.09 -18.11
CA TRP A 36 -8.39 8.06 -18.25
C TRP A 36 -7.06 7.37 -18.55
N ALA A 37 -6.87 6.17 -17.99
CA ALA A 37 -5.69 5.36 -18.22
C ALA A 37 -5.98 3.88 -17.92
N SER A 38 -5.04 3.00 -18.31
CA SER A 38 -5.10 1.58 -17.97
C SER A 38 -4.90 1.37 -16.45
N MET A 39 -5.36 0.23 -15.91
CA MET A 39 -5.10 -0.11 -14.49
C MET A 39 -3.62 -0.15 -14.17
N ASP A 40 -2.79 -0.65 -15.10
CA ASP A 40 -1.35 -0.68 -14.96
C ASP A 40 -0.77 0.73 -14.77
N THR A 41 -1.19 1.66 -15.62
CA THR A 41 -0.77 3.06 -15.54
C THR A 41 -1.24 3.73 -14.26
N ILE A 42 -2.51 3.55 -13.87
CA ILE A 42 -3.08 4.14 -12.64
C ILE A 42 -2.32 3.63 -11.41
N THR A 43 -2.10 2.33 -11.31
CA THR A 43 -1.35 1.72 -10.21
C THR A 43 0.10 2.18 -10.18
N LYS A 44 0.78 2.27 -11.32
CA LYS A 44 2.15 2.82 -11.39
C LYS A 44 2.20 4.28 -10.96
N ILE A 45 1.25 5.11 -11.39
CA ILE A 45 1.17 6.52 -10.97
C ILE A 45 0.97 6.62 -9.46
N CYS A 46 -0.02 5.90 -8.90
CA CYS A 46 -0.29 5.91 -7.46
C CYS A 46 0.89 5.40 -6.62
N ASN A 47 1.57 4.34 -7.08
CA ASN A 47 2.75 3.83 -6.41
C ASN A 47 3.92 4.82 -6.50
N SER A 48 4.14 5.42 -7.67
CA SER A 48 5.20 6.41 -7.90
C SER A 48 4.96 7.68 -7.08
N SER A 49 3.72 8.17 -7.00
CA SER A 49 3.38 9.33 -6.18
C SER A 49 3.59 9.06 -4.70
N ALA A 50 3.28 7.85 -4.23
CA ALA A 50 3.57 7.44 -2.86
C ALA A 50 5.09 7.42 -2.60
N SER A 51 5.86 6.69 -3.40
CA SER A 51 7.31 6.56 -3.22
C SER A 51 8.06 7.88 -3.33
N PHE A 52 7.84 8.62 -4.43
CA PHE A 52 8.54 9.88 -4.65
C PHE A 52 8.02 11.01 -3.75
N GLY A 53 6.72 11.04 -3.44
CA GLY A 53 6.15 11.99 -2.49
C GLY A 53 6.72 11.83 -1.09
N ILE A 54 6.84 10.59 -0.59
CA ILE A 54 7.51 10.30 0.69
C ILE A 54 8.99 10.72 0.63
N ALA A 55 9.70 10.38 -0.45
CA ALA A 55 11.11 10.72 -0.59
C ALA A 55 11.34 12.24 -0.60
N ILE A 56 10.48 13.01 -1.27
CA ILE A 56 10.53 14.48 -1.26
C ILE A 56 10.31 15.00 0.16
N CYS A 57 9.33 14.45 0.91
CA CYS A 57 9.09 14.86 2.29
C CYS A 57 10.30 14.59 3.19
N PHE A 58 10.98 13.45 3.05
CA PHE A 58 12.21 13.16 3.79
C PHE A 58 13.38 14.06 3.36
N GLY A 59 13.52 14.35 2.06
CA GLY A 59 14.50 15.31 1.57
C GLY A 59 14.29 16.70 2.16
N LEU A 60 13.04 17.17 2.24
CA LEU A 60 12.70 18.45 2.86
C LEU A 60 12.93 18.44 4.38
N LEU A 61 12.70 17.30 5.05
CA LEU A 61 12.98 17.14 6.48
C LEU A 61 14.48 17.27 6.81
N CYS A 62 15.38 17.02 5.85
CA CYS A 62 16.81 17.23 6.05
C CYS A 62 17.17 18.71 6.31
N PHE A 63 16.30 19.65 5.93
CA PHE A 63 16.50 21.08 6.15
C PHE A 63 15.70 21.63 7.35
N ALA A 64 14.96 20.77 8.05
CA ALA A 64 14.14 21.19 9.17
C ALA A 64 14.96 21.19 10.48
N ASP A 65 15.10 22.37 11.07
CA ASP A 65 15.74 22.55 12.38
C ASP A 65 14.75 22.51 13.54
N CYS A 66 15.28 22.44 14.76
CA CYS A 66 14.49 22.46 16.01
C CYS A 66 13.58 23.71 16.15
N THR A 67 13.91 24.81 15.47
CA THR A 67 13.11 26.04 15.44
C THR A 67 11.86 25.91 14.55
N GLN A 68 11.86 24.99 13.59
CA GLN A 68 10.80 24.78 12.60
C GLN A 68 9.96 23.54 12.89
N ARG A 69 9.62 23.33 14.17
CA ARG A 69 8.87 22.15 14.62
C ARG A 69 7.54 21.94 13.87
N GLY A 70 6.83 23.01 13.56
CA GLY A 70 5.57 22.96 12.80
C GLY A 70 5.76 22.39 11.39
N THR A 71 6.81 22.84 10.69
CA THR A 71 7.19 22.35 9.36
C THR A 71 7.52 20.86 9.39
N ALA A 72 8.29 20.41 10.39
CA ALA A 72 8.63 18.99 10.54
C ALA A 72 7.39 18.12 10.74
N ILE A 73 6.45 18.55 11.61
CA ILE A 73 5.18 17.84 11.83
C ILE A 73 4.36 17.78 10.53
N PHE A 74 4.27 18.90 9.81
CA PHE A 74 3.57 18.96 8.54
C PHE A 74 4.17 18.01 7.49
N LEU A 75 5.48 17.98 7.35
CA LEU A 75 6.17 17.09 6.41
C LEU A 75 5.98 15.61 6.76
N VAL A 76 6.02 15.25 8.05
CA VAL A 76 5.72 13.87 8.50
C VAL A 76 4.27 13.50 8.19
N CYS A 77 3.32 14.42 8.43
CA CYS A 77 1.92 14.20 8.09
C CYS A 77 1.71 14.03 6.57
N MET A 78 2.37 14.87 5.77
CA MET A 78 2.33 14.79 4.32
C MET A 78 2.93 13.48 3.80
N ALA A 79 4.07 13.04 4.34
CA ALA A 79 4.67 11.74 4.03
C ALA A 79 3.67 10.61 4.32
N MET A 80 3.00 10.64 5.48
CA MET A 80 1.98 9.65 5.86
C MET A 80 0.74 9.68 4.97
N SER A 81 0.36 10.84 4.42
CA SER A 81 -0.65 10.94 3.38
C SER A 81 -0.20 10.27 2.08
N PHE A 82 1.04 10.47 1.64
CA PHE A 82 1.56 9.80 0.44
C PHE A 82 1.62 8.27 0.57
N VAL A 83 1.86 7.72 1.77
CA VAL A 83 1.80 6.26 2.03
C VAL A 83 0.47 5.66 1.56
N SER A 84 -0.62 6.41 1.60
CA SER A 84 -1.94 5.94 1.15
C SER A 84 -2.01 5.57 -0.32
N GLY A 85 -1.15 6.15 -1.18
CA GLY A 85 -1.06 5.81 -2.60
C GLY A 85 -0.61 4.38 -2.88
N TYR A 86 0.04 3.73 -1.92
CA TYR A 86 0.42 2.32 -2.03
C TYR A 86 -0.76 1.34 -2.06
N ILE A 87 -1.95 1.77 -1.62
CA ILE A 87 -3.17 0.95 -1.66
C ILE A 87 -3.61 0.73 -3.12
N PRO A 88 -3.98 1.76 -3.90
CA PRO A 88 -4.23 1.58 -5.33
C PRO A 88 -2.94 1.31 -6.14
N GLY A 89 -1.77 1.45 -5.51
CA GLY A 89 -0.46 1.10 -6.04
C GLY A 89 -0.16 -0.40 -5.96
N TYR A 90 0.96 -0.76 -5.32
CA TYR A 90 1.41 -2.16 -5.29
C TYR A 90 0.38 -3.13 -4.67
N SER A 91 -0.46 -2.69 -3.73
CA SER A 91 -1.43 -3.61 -3.10
C SER A 91 -2.45 -4.11 -4.12
N THR A 92 -2.95 -3.22 -4.99
CA THR A 92 -3.80 -3.61 -6.13
C THR A 92 -3.06 -4.49 -7.13
N SER A 93 -1.78 -4.21 -7.40
CA SER A 93 -0.95 -5.06 -8.27
C SER A 93 -0.85 -6.49 -7.75
N VAL A 94 -0.58 -6.69 -6.45
CA VAL A 94 -0.50 -8.03 -5.83
C VAL A 94 -1.80 -8.81 -6.01
N VAL A 95 -2.94 -8.18 -5.74
CA VAL A 95 -4.27 -8.82 -5.89
C VAL A 95 -4.56 -9.18 -7.34
N THR A 96 -4.11 -8.36 -8.29
CA THR A 96 -4.44 -8.53 -9.71
C THR A 96 -3.54 -9.55 -10.41
N ILE A 97 -2.26 -9.63 -10.00
CA ILE A 97 -1.27 -10.54 -10.58
C ILE A 97 -1.66 -11.99 -10.36
N ALA A 98 -2.10 -12.33 -9.15
CA ALA A 98 -2.46 -13.70 -8.79
C ALA A 98 -3.55 -13.73 -7.70
N PRO A 99 -4.82 -13.55 -8.09
CA PRO A 99 -5.95 -13.54 -7.17
C PRO A 99 -5.97 -14.77 -6.25
N ALA A 100 -5.70 -15.98 -6.76
CA ALA A 100 -5.77 -17.21 -5.98
C ALA A 100 -4.66 -17.30 -4.90
N GLN A 101 -3.53 -16.64 -5.15
CA GLN A 101 -2.32 -16.71 -4.30
C GLN A 101 -2.01 -15.40 -3.57
N THR A 102 -2.90 -14.41 -3.64
CA THR A 102 -2.76 -13.08 -3.03
C THR A 102 -2.32 -13.17 -1.56
N ALA A 103 -2.95 -14.05 -0.77
CA ALA A 103 -2.64 -14.20 0.64
C ALA A 103 -1.19 -14.68 0.88
N GLY A 104 -0.70 -15.62 0.08
CA GLY A 104 0.67 -16.13 0.17
C GLY A 104 1.70 -15.07 -0.20
N ILE A 105 1.48 -14.35 -1.30
CA ILE A 105 2.37 -13.27 -1.77
C ILE A 105 2.39 -12.12 -0.75
N ALA A 106 1.22 -11.74 -0.22
CA ALA A 106 1.10 -10.70 0.79
C ALA A 106 1.77 -11.11 2.11
N ALA A 107 1.61 -12.37 2.55
CA ALA A 107 2.27 -12.88 3.75
C ALA A 107 3.80 -12.88 3.62
N PHE A 108 4.32 -13.34 2.48
CA PHE A 108 5.76 -13.31 2.19
C PHE A 108 6.31 -11.88 2.18
N SER A 109 5.59 -10.94 1.54
CA SER A 109 5.97 -9.52 1.52
C SER A 109 5.95 -8.91 2.93
N ARG A 110 4.93 -9.24 3.73
CA ARG A 110 4.80 -8.81 5.12
C ARG A 110 5.93 -9.34 6.00
N PHE A 111 6.38 -10.58 5.78
CA PHE A 111 7.48 -11.16 6.53
C PHE A 111 8.75 -10.32 6.40
N TRP A 112 9.16 -9.98 5.18
CA TRP A 112 10.30 -9.07 4.94
C TRP A 112 10.06 -7.66 5.49
N GLY A 113 8.83 -7.16 5.36
CA GLY A 113 8.44 -5.88 5.95
C GLY A 113 8.63 -5.85 7.47
N GLN A 114 8.32 -6.94 8.18
CA GLN A 114 8.50 -7.01 9.63
C GLN A 114 9.95 -7.12 10.04
N ILE A 115 10.77 -7.86 9.29
CA ILE A 115 12.23 -7.88 9.52
C ILE A 115 12.78 -6.45 9.39
N ALA A 116 12.42 -5.73 8.32
CA ALA A 116 12.85 -4.35 8.13
C ALA A 116 12.37 -3.43 9.28
N SER A 117 11.12 -3.59 9.72
CA SER A 117 10.56 -2.82 10.83
C SER A 117 11.28 -3.09 12.16
N SER A 118 11.68 -4.33 12.41
CA SER A 118 12.46 -4.69 13.60
C SER A 118 13.88 -4.14 13.56
N VAL A 119 14.51 -4.09 12.38
CA VAL A 119 15.88 -3.58 12.20
C VAL A 119 15.93 -2.04 12.22
N ALA A 120 14.88 -1.36 11.78
CA ALA A 120 14.81 0.10 11.68
C ALA A 120 15.26 0.86 12.95
N PRO A 121 14.76 0.57 14.18
CA PRO A 121 15.18 1.29 15.37
C PRO A 121 16.67 1.10 15.71
N TYR A 122 17.26 -0.07 15.41
CA TYR A 122 18.70 -0.31 15.59
C TYR A 122 19.52 0.54 14.62
N HIS A 123 19.09 0.61 13.36
CA HIS A 123 19.71 1.46 12.37
C HIS A 123 19.63 2.94 12.79
N ILE A 124 18.45 3.44 13.15
CA ILE A 124 18.28 4.83 13.61
C ILE A 124 19.18 5.11 14.82
N GLY A 125 19.15 4.24 15.84
CA GLY A 125 19.97 4.42 17.04
C GLY A 125 21.49 4.39 16.77
N ALA A 126 21.94 3.64 15.77
CA ALA A 126 23.34 3.62 15.36
C ALA A 126 23.78 4.93 14.70
N PHE A 127 22.88 5.59 13.97
CA PHE A 127 23.14 6.86 13.27
C PHE A 127 22.91 8.09 14.13
N THR A 128 22.02 8.06 15.12
CA THR A 128 21.65 9.23 15.95
C THR A 128 22.20 9.11 17.37
N LYS A 129 23.51 8.96 17.52
CA LYS A 129 24.16 8.79 18.84
C LYS A 129 24.14 10.08 19.65
N GLN A 130 24.34 11.21 18.99
CA GLN A 130 24.33 12.53 19.63
C GLN A 130 23.02 13.30 19.40
N GLY A 131 22.15 12.82 18.50
CA GLY A 131 20.87 13.44 18.17
C GLY A 131 21.01 14.76 17.40
N THR A 132 22.15 14.96 16.72
CA THR A 132 22.44 16.18 15.97
C THR A 132 21.63 16.25 14.66
N PRO A 133 21.36 17.46 14.13
CA PRO A 133 20.69 17.59 12.84
C PRO A 133 21.38 16.82 11.71
N ALA A 134 22.72 16.83 11.66
CA ALA A 134 23.50 16.12 10.65
C ALA A 134 23.30 14.60 10.69
N GLU A 135 23.20 14.00 11.87
CA GLU A 135 22.88 12.58 12.03
C GLU A 135 21.47 12.26 11.50
N TRP A 136 20.49 13.11 11.81
CA TRP A 136 19.12 12.95 11.30
C TRP A 136 19.02 13.14 9.80
N MET A 137 19.80 14.06 9.21
CA MET A 137 19.91 14.19 7.74
C MET A 137 20.35 12.88 7.10
N SER A 138 21.32 12.18 7.70
CA SER A 138 21.76 10.86 7.19
C SER A 138 20.63 9.83 7.27
N VAL A 139 19.84 9.83 8.34
CA VAL A 139 18.69 8.91 8.49
C VAL A 139 17.63 9.20 7.42
N PHE A 140 17.19 10.45 7.30
CA PHE A 140 16.17 10.83 6.32
C PHE A 140 16.63 10.63 4.87
N SER A 141 17.91 10.88 4.58
CA SER A 141 18.50 10.62 3.26
C SER A 141 18.46 9.13 2.91
N THR A 142 18.81 8.25 3.85
CA THR A 142 18.72 6.79 3.64
C THR A 142 17.27 6.35 3.41
N MET A 143 16.31 6.86 4.19
CA MET A 143 14.88 6.57 4.00
C MET A 143 14.39 7.03 2.62
N GLY A 144 14.73 8.26 2.22
CA GLY A 144 14.39 8.81 0.91
C GLY A 144 14.99 8.00 -0.24
N ALA A 145 16.25 7.57 -0.12
CA ALA A 145 16.92 6.73 -1.11
C ALA A 145 16.23 5.37 -1.29
N ILE A 146 15.81 4.73 -0.18
CA ILE A 146 15.04 3.48 -0.23
C ILE A 146 13.70 3.69 -0.93
N CYS A 147 12.98 4.78 -0.62
CA CYS A 147 11.72 5.10 -1.27
C CYS A 147 11.89 5.34 -2.78
N ILE A 148 12.93 6.07 -3.20
CA ILE A 148 13.21 6.29 -4.62
C ILE A 148 13.56 4.97 -5.31
N ALA A 149 14.46 4.17 -4.74
CA ALA A 149 14.90 2.92 -5.32
C ALA A 149 13.73 1.93 -5.51
N THR A 150 12.90 1.76 -4.49
CA THR A 150 11.72 0.89 -4.55
C THR A 150 10.63 1.44 -5.48
N GLY A 151 10.45 2.77 -5.51
CA GLY A 151 9.54 3.45 -6.44
C GLY A 151 9.95 3.25 -7.90
N VAL A 152 11.23 3.45 -8.23
CA VAL A 152 11.78 3.20 -9.58
C VAL A 152 11.66 1.72 -9.95
N PHE A 153 12.02 0.82 -9.04
CA PHE A 153 11.89 -0.62 -9.27
C PHE A 153 10.45 -1.02 -9.62
N PHE A 154 9.47 -0.56 -8.84
CA PHE A 154 8.07 -0.84 -9.14
C PHE A 154 7.59 -0.16 -10.42
N HIS A 155 8.07 1.05 -10.72
CA HIS A 155 7.71 1.74 -11.95
C HIS A 155 8.19 0.96 -13.20
N CYS A 156 9.41 0.44 -13.17
CA CYS A 156 10.01 -0.31 -14.27
C CYS A 156 9.52 -1.76 -14.36
N CYS A 157 9.38 -2.45 -13.23
CA CYS A 157 9.14 -3.90 -13.18
C CYS A 157 7.71 -4.29 -12.75
N GLY A 158 6.96 -3.36 -12.15
CA GLY A 158 5.61 -3.61 -11.69
C GLY A 158 4.65 -3.84 -12.85
N THR A 159 3.64 -4.68 -12.63
CA THR A 159 2.56 -4.93 -13.59
C THR A 159 1.23 -5.13 -12.90
N VAL A 160 0.13 -4.85 -13.60
CA VAL A 160 -1.24 -5.09 -13.16
C VAL A 160 -1.97 -5.92 -14.21
N SER A 161 -1.52 -7.16 -14.35
CA SER A 161 -2.11 -8.15 -15.26
C SER A 161 -2.09 -9.53 -14.61
N LEU A 162 -3.16 -10.31 -14.80
CA LEU A 162 -3.22 -11.70 -14.36
C LEU A 162 -2.04 -12.47 -14.98
N GLN A 163 -1.32 -13.22 -14.14
CA GLN A 163 -0.19 -14.02 -14.60
C GLN A 163 -0.63 -15.43 -15.01
N HIS A 164 0.03 -15.97 -16.03
CA HIS A 164 -0.26 -17.28 -16.61
C HIS A 164 -0.16 -18.44 -15.60
N TRP A 165 0.69 -18.31 -14.58
CA TRP A 165 0.83 -19.33 -13.54
C TRP A 165 -0.31 -19.32 -12.52
N ASP A 166 -1.12 -18.25 -12.46
CA ASP A 166 -2.31 -18.20 -11.61
C ASP A 166 -3.61 -18.41 -12.40
N SER A 167 -3.60 -18.27 -13.73
CA SER A 167 -4.79 -18.48 -14.56
C SER A 167 -5.35 -19.90 -14.50
N ASP A 168 -4.51 -20.90 -14.23
CA ASP A 168 -4.94 -22.29 -14.07
C ASP A 168 -5.64 -22.53 -12.72
N HIS A 169 -5.26 -21.78 -11.68
CA HIS A 169 -5.89 -21.84 -10.35
C HIS A 169 -7.11 -20.94 -10.21
N SER A 170 -7.17 -19.81 -10.94
CA SER A 170 -8.30 -18.87 -10.89
C SER A 170 -9.60 -19.44 -11.45
N LYS A 171 -9.54 -20.54 -12.24
CA LYS A 171 -10.74 -21.25 -12.67
C LYS A 171 -11.38 -22.04 -11.53
N ALA A 172 -10.60 -22.58 -10.60
CA ALA A 172 -11.11 -23.49 -9.58
C ALA A 172 -12.24 -22.88 -8.72
N PRO A 173 -12.15 -21.66 -8.15
CA PRO A 173 -13.23 -21.15 -7.28
C PRO A 173 -14.53 -20.84 -8.04
N ILE A 174 -14.43 -20.37 -9.29
CA ILE A 174 -15.59 -19.98 -10.11
C ILE A 174 -16.22 -21.23 -10.73
N GLU A 175 -15.41 -22.20 -11.14
CA GLU A 175 -15.87 -23.46 -11.72
C GLU A 175 -16.47 -24.37 -10.64
N ILE A 176 -15.89 -24.40 -9.42
CA ILE A 176 -16.48 -25.07 -8.24
C ILE A 176 -17.80 -24.40 -7.84
N ALA A 177 -17.84 -23.06 -7.72
CA ALA A 177 -19.10 -22.37 -7.39
C ALA A 177 -20.17 -22.56 -8.49
N ARG A 178 -19.76 -22.63 -9.76
CA ARG A 178 -20.65 -22.91 -10.88
C ARG A 178 -21.14 -24.36 -10.86
N GLU A 179 -20.29 -25.32 -10.53
CA GLU A 179 -20.65 -26.72 -10.35
C GLU A 179 -21.60 -26.91 -9.17
N GLU A 180 -21.34 -26.28 -8.02
CA GLU A 180 -22.25 -26.29 -6.86
C GLU A 180 -23.63 -25.69 -7.20
N LEU A 181 -23.67 -24.58 -7.95
CA LEU A 181 -24.94 -23.97 -8.39
C LEU A 181 -25.69 -24.84 -9.42
N ILE A 182 -24.97 -25.53 -10.30
CA ILE A 182 -25.57 -26.47 -11.26
C ILE A 182 -26.12 -27.69 -10.50
N ASP A 183 -25.40 -28.19 -9.49
CA ASP A 183 -25.84 -29.35 -8.70
C ASP A 183 -27.05 -29.00 -7.82
N SER A 184 -27.06 -27.83 -7.18
CA SER A 184 -28.23 -27.35 -6.42
C SER A 184 -29.47 -27.19 -7.31
N SER A 185 -29.30 -26.69 -8.54
CA SER A 185 -30.40 -26.55 -9.50
C SER A 185 -30.98 -27.90 -9.92
N LYS A 186 -30.15 -28.94 -10.08
CA LYS A 186 -30.61 -30.29 -10.43
C LYS A 186 -31.33 -30.95 -9.27
N LEU A 187 -30.89 -30.71 -8.03
CA LEU A 187 -31.57 -31.20 -6.83
C LEU A 187 -32.99 -30.62 -6.72
N ASP A 188 -33.14 -29.31 -6.95
CA ASP A 188 -34.44 -28.63 -6.91
C ASP A 188 -35.41 -29.15 -7.98
N ASP A 189 -34.94 -29.37 -9.21
CA ASP A 189 -35.78 -29.98 -10.26
C ASP A 189 -36.17 -31.42 -9.92
N SER A 190 -35.27 -32.20 -9.30
CA SER A 190 -35.55 -33.58 -8.87
C SER A 190 -36.61 -33.64 -7.76
N LEU A 191 -36.55 -32.71 -6.81
CA LEU A 191 -37.52 -32.56 -5.72
C LEU A 191 -38.90 -32.13 -6.24
N ARG A 192 -38.95 -31.23 -7.23
CA ARG A 192 -40.22 -30.83 -7.87
C ARG A 192 -40.92 -31.96 -8.58
N ILE A 193 -40.18 -32.87 -9.22
CA ILE A 193 -40.74 -34.02 -9.92
C ILE A 193 -41.32 -35.05 -8.94
N THR A 194 -40.79 -35.16 -7.72
CA THR A 194 -41.25 -36.13 -6.71
C THR A 194 -42.42 -35.65 -5.84
N THR A 195 -42.75 -34.36 -5.84
CA THR A 195 -43.86 -33.79 -5.04
C THR A 195 -45.19 -33.66 -5.80
N VAL A 196 -45.27 -34.19 -7.04
CA VAL A 196 -46.46 -34.06 -7.92
C VAL A 196 -47.31 -35.36 -7.95
N ASP A 197 -46.97 -36.36 -7.14
CA ASP A 197 -47.80 -37.56 -6.89
C ASP A 197 -48.46 -37.50 -5.49
#